data_AF-A0A1Y0IIL4-F1
#
_entry.id   AF-A0A1Y0IIL4-F1
#
_cell.length_a   1.000
_cell.length_b   1.000
_cell.length_c   1.000
_cell.angle_alpha   90.00
_cell.angle_beta   90.00
_cell.angle_gamma   90.00
#
_symmetry.space_group_name_H-M   'P 1'
#
loop_
_entity.id
_entity.type
_entity.pdbx_description
1 polymer ?
#
loop_
_entity_poly.entity_id
_entity_poly.type
_entity_poly.pdbx_seq_one_letter_code
_entity_poly.pdbx_strand_id
1 'polypeptide(L)'
;MGTYEHRLQTELKVWEHGLLKPSGLIQNMSKRVQTKINNVIPDKVHAAITSAVRGIVTSVLFGLDFVPKSTPHVGLPLEDRDVKAKALMGTYQKVAAVEGAGTGAGGIMLGLADFPALIAIKMKFLFELAHLYGFNTKDFRERLFLLYVFQLAFSAPDQRGDLLAKIKNWERVAAGFPPEQEYLQNVDWEQFQREYRDAIDFRKMLQLVPFIGAVVGAWANYGLIEELGVVAMNCYRLRLIEGQHAEKAD
;
A
#
# COMPACT_ATOMS: atom_id res chain seq x y z
N MET A 1 -26.45 10.72 11.95
CA MET A 1 -25.44 10.40 10.90
C MET A 1 -25.79 11.25 9.69
N GLY A 2 -24.83 11.92 9.05
CA GLY A 2 -25.09 12.70 7.85
C GLY A 2 -25.37 11.81 6.64
N THR A 3 -25.88 12.41 5.57
CA THR A 3 -26.18 11.74 4.29
C THR A 3 -24.91 11.16 3.65
N TYR A 4 -23.76 11.76 3.93
CA TYR A 4 -22.45 11.32 3.46
C TYR A 4 -22.00 10.02 4.16
N GLU A 5 -22.06 9.93 5.49
CA GLU A 5 -21.62 8.74 6.22
C GLU A 5 -22.44 7.50 5.88
N HIS A 6 -23.75 7.65 5.67
CA HIS A 6 -24.60 6.52 5.27
C HIS A 6 -24.25 5.99 3.87
N ARG A 7 -23.98 6.89 2.91
CA ARG A 7 -23.49 6.51 1.58
C ARG A 7 -22.14 5.81 1.70
N LEU A 8 -21.23 6.36 2.50
CA LEU A 8 -19.89 5.83 2.69
C LEU A 8 -19.90 4.42 3.27
N GLN A 9 -20.73 4.14 4.28
CA GLN A 9 -20.88 2.78 4.82
C GLN A 9 -21.38 1.78 3.78
N THR A 10 -22.26 2.22 2.88
CA THR A 10 -22.75 1.37 1.77
C THR A 10 -21.63 1.10 0.77
N GLU A 11 -20.88 2.14 0.38
CA GLU A 11 -19.72 2.03 -0.52
C GLU A 11 -18.64 1.11 0.05
N LEU A 12 -18.35 1.20 1.35
CA LEU A 12 -17.37 0.35 2.03
C LEU A 12 -17.80 -1.12 2.03
N LYS A 13 -19.06 -1.43 2.31
CA LYS A 13 -19.58 -2.81 2.25
C LYS A 13 -19.45 -3.40 0.85
N VAL A 14 -19.80 -2.62 -0.18
CA VAL A 14 -19.65 -3.04 -1.59
C VAL A 14 -18.19 -3.27 -1.93
N TRP A 15 -17.30 -2.37 -1.51
CA TRP A 15 -15.87 -2.51 -1.72
C TRP A 15 -15.28 -3.73 -1.01
N GLU A 16 -15.60 -3.96 0.27
CA GLU A 16 -15.16 -5.15 1.02
C GLU A 16 -15.59 -6.44 0.31
N HIS A 17 -16.85 -6.51 -0.13
CA HIS A 17 -17.36 -7.67 -0.85
C HIS A 17 -16.64 -7.88 -2.19
N GLY A 18 -16.37 -6.80 -2.93
CA GLY A 18 -15.62 -6.86 -4.18
C GLY A 18 -14.16 -7.28 -3.99
N LEU A 19 -13.53 -6.79 -2.92
CA LEU A 19 -12.14 -7.09 -2.57
C LEU A 19 -11.93 -8.57 -2.22
N LEU A 20 -12.91 -9.18 -1.54
CA LEU A 20 -12.89 -10.58 -1.11
C LEU A 20 -13.44 -11.56 -2.15
N LYS A 21 -13.95 -11.07 -3.27
CA LYS A 21 -14.52 -11.93 -4.30
C LYS A 21 -13.43 -12.83 -4.89
N PRO A 22 -13.62 -14.17 -4.91
CA PRO A 22 -12.67 -15.06 -5.57
C PRO A 22 -12.61 -14.71 -7.05
N SER A 23 -11.40 -14.62 -7.57
CA SER A 23 -11.12 -14.30 -8.97
C SER A 23 -11.71 -15.38 -9.90
N GLY A 24 -12.77 -15.04 -10.63
CA GLY A 24 -13.39 -15.91 -11.63
C GLY A 24 -12.67 -15.89 -12.99
N LEU A 25 -12.71 -17.03 -13.70
CA LEU A 25 -12.43 -17.39 -15.12
C LEU A 25 -11.38 -16.62 -15.96
N ILE A 26 -11.28 -15.29 -15.89
CA ILE A 26 -10.23 -14.48 -16.56
C ILE A 26 -8.83 -14.82 -16.01
N GLN A 27 -8.77 -15.37 -14.80
CA GLN A 27 -7.54 -15.76 -14.13
C GLN A 27 -6.75 -16.89 -14.81
N ASN A 28 -7.41 -17.71 -15.65
CA ASN A 28 -6.70 -18.77 -16.38
C ASN A 28 -5.79 -18.21 -17.49
N MET A 29 -6.08 -17.00 -17.98
CA MET A 29 -5.23 -16.31 -18.95
C MET A 29 -4.05 -15.59 -18.28
N SER A 30 -4.29 -14.88 -17.17
CA SER A 30 -3.23 -14.19 -16.42
C SER A 30 -2.29 -15.15 -15.70
N LYS A 31 -2.78 -16.29 -15.20
CA LYS A 31 -1.90 -17.36 -14.66
C LYS A 31 -0.89 -17.87 -15.69
N ARG A 32 -1.28 -18.04 -16.96
CA ARG A 32 -0.36 -18.50 -18.02
C ARG A 32 0.74 -17.48 -18.34
N VAL A 33 0.41 -16.19 -18.31
CA VAL A 33 1.41 -15.11 -18.46
C VAL A 33 2.31 -15.03 -17.22
N GLN A 34 1.73 -15.16 -16.02
CA GLN A 34 2.44 -15.11 -14.75
C GLN A 34 3.41 -16.28 -14.55
N THR A 35 3.02 -17.51 -14.90
CA THR A 35 3.92 -18.68 -14.86
C THR A 35 5.06 -18.57 -15.88
N LYS A 36 4.80 -17.95 -17.04
CA LYS A 36 5.83 -17.77 -18.08
C LYS A 36 6.84 -16.68 -17.70
N ILE A 37 6.40 -15.58 -17.08
CA ILE A 37 7.30 -14.51 -16.60
C ILE A 37 8.14 -14.99 -15.40
N ASN A 38 7.54 -15.70 -14.44
CA ASN A 38 8.27 -16.23 -13.28
C ASN A 38 9.39 -17.21 -13.66
N ASN A 39 9.26 -17.91 -14.79
CA ASN A 39 10.28 -18.84 -15.29
C ASN A 39 11.31 -18.20 -16.24
N VAL A 40 11.16 -16.90 -16.56
CA VAL A 40 12.02 -16.18 -17.52
C VAL A 40 12.96 -15.19 -16.83
N ILE A 41 12.67 -14.76 -15.60
CA ILE A 41 13.54 -13.85 -14.85
C ILE A 41 14.68 -14.66 -14.19
N PRO A 42 15.96 -14.34 -14.45
CA PRO A 42 17.08 -15.04 -13.82
C PRO A 42 17.13 -14.83 -12.30
N ASP A 43 17.60 -15.84 -11.55
CA ASP A 43 17.70 -15.78 -10.08
C ASP A 43 18.48 -14.56 -9.56
N LYS A 44 19.53 -14.14 -10.29
CA LYS A 44 20.32 -12.94 -9.96
C LYS A 44 19.49 -11.66 -10.00
N VAL A 45 18.55 -11.56 -10.94
CA VAL A 45 17.64 -10.42 -11.08
C VAL A 45 16.59 -10.44 -9.98
N HIS A 46 16.03 -11.61 -9.67
CA HIS A 46 15.15 -11.77 -8.51
C HIS A 46 15.82 -11.36 -7.20
N ALA A 47 17.08 -11.74 -6.99
CA ALA A 47 17.84 -11.36 -5.80
C ALA A 47 18.06 -9.84 -5.71
N ALA A 48 18.42 -9.19 -6.83
CA ALA A 48 18.61 -7.74 -6.88
C ALA A 48 17.31 -6.98 -6.55
N ILE A 49 16.19 -7.36 -7.17
CA ILE A 49 14.88 -6.74 -6.91
C ILE A 49 14.47 -6.97 -5.45
N THR A 50 14.64 -8.20 -4.93
CA THR A 50 14.36 -8.51 -3.53
C THR A 50 15.18 -7.64 -2.57
N SER A 51 16.46 -7.40 -2.89
CA SER A 51 17.32 -6.53 -2.10
C SER A 51 16.86 -5.08 -2.13
N ALA A 52 16.45 -4.58 -3.29
CA ALA A 52 15.93 -3.22 -3.44
C ALA A 52 14.59 -3.03 -2.71
N VAL A 53 13.66 -3.99 -2.83
CA VAL A 53 12.40 -4.00 -2.08
C VAL A 53 12.67 -3.99 -0.58
N ARG A 54 13.59 -4.84 -0.12
CA ARG A 54 14.01 -4.85 1.29
C ARG A 54 14.52 -3.48 1.72
N GLY A 55 15.42 -2.89 0.93
CA GLY A 55 15.94 -1.54 1.20
C GLY A 55 14.84 -0.51 1.35
N ILE A 56 13.86 -0.49 0.43
CA ILE A 56 12.73 0.44 0.50
C ILE A 56 11.87 0.20 1.72
N VAL A 57 11.55 -1.06 2.04
CA VAL A 57 10.75 -1.35 3.23
C VAL A 57 11.49 -0.97 4.51
N THR A 58 12.80 -1.23 4.58
CA THR A 58 13.65 -0.74 5.65
C THR A 58 13.61 0.80 5.72
N SER A 59 13.73 1.52 4.59
CA SER A 59 13.61 2.98 4.57
C SER A 59 12.22 3.49 4.94
N VAL A 60 11.16 2.77 4.58
CA VAL A 60 9.78 3.10 4.99
C VAL A 60 9.61 2.95 6.48
N LEU A 61 10.15 1.89 7.07
CA LEU A 61 10.02 1.61 8.50
C LEU A 61 10.89 2.52 9.35
N PHE A 62 12.15 2.70 8.96
CA PHE A 62 13.19 3.30 9.80
C PHE A 62 13.68 4.66 9.30
N GLY A 63 13.45 4.97 8.02
CA GLY A 63 13.86 6.23 7.42
C GLY A 63 12.88 7.38 7.70
N LEU A 64 13.35 8.59 7.40
CA LEU A 64 12.53 9.80 7.40
C LEU A 64 12.24 10.31 5.98
N ASP A 65 12.82 9.67 4.96
CA ASP A 65 12.77 10.13 3.56
C ASP A 65 11.34 10.21 2.99
N PHE A 66 10.45 9.37 3.50
CA PHE A 66 9.04 9.33 3.11
C PHE A 66 8.15 10.21 4.00
N VAL A 67 8.62 10.64 5.17
CA VAL A 67 7.82 11.42 6.12
C VAL A 67 7.55 12.81 5.52
N PRO A 68 6.29 13.18 5.28
CA PRO A 68 5.96 14.50 4.76
C PRO A 68 6.40 15.58 5.74
N LYS A 69 6.84 16.72 5.20
CA LYS A 69 7.14 17.92 6.02
C LYS A 69 5.89 18.55 6.63
N SER A 70 4.73 18.31 6.03
CA SER A 70 3.44 18.72 6.56
C SER A 70 3.14 18.01 7.88
N THR A 71 2.30 18.62 8.71
CA THR A 71 1.71 17.95 9.87
C THR A 71 0.45 17.21 9.47
N PRO A 72 0.07 16.13 10.18
CA PRO A 72 -1.21 15.47 9.98
C PRO A 72 -2.38 16.45 10.12
N HIS A 73 -3.35 16.35 9.22
CA HIS A 73 -4.55 17.18 9.23
C HIS A 73 -5.55 16.65 10.26
N VAL A 74 -5.62 17.31 11.40
CA VAL A 74 -6.57 16.99 12.46
C VAL A 74 -7.82 17.87 12.33
N GLY A 75 -8.99 17.34 12.66
CA GLY A 75 -10.24 18.11 12.77
C GLY A 75 -10.97 18.42 11.45
N LEU A 76 -10.48 17.96 10.30
CA LEU A 76 -11.23 18.07 9.03
C LEU A 76 -12.39 17.06 8.96
N PRO A 77 -13.56 17.43 8.43
CA PRO A 77 -14.62 16.49 8.06
C PRO A 77 -14.10 15.39 7.12
N LEU A 78 -14.62 14.17 7.26
CA LEU A 78 -14.17 13.02 6.46
C LEU A 78 -14.38 13.24 4.95
N GLU A 79 -15.47 13.92 4.57
CA GLU A 79 -15.74 14.29 3.17
C GLU A 79 -14.64 15.20 2.59
N ASP A 80 -14.19 16.20 3.35
CA ASP A 80 -13.10 17.08 2.92
C ASP A 80 -11.76 16.33 2.80
N ARG A 81 -11.51 15.37 3.70
CA ARG A 81 -10.33 14.50 3.63
C ARG A 81 -10.36 13.68 2.34
N ASP A 82 -11.52 13.12 1.98
CA ASP A 82 -11.70 12.35 0.75
C ASP A 82 -11.50 13.18 -0.52
N VAL A 83 -11.99 14.43 -0.55
CA VAL A 83 -11.77 15.34 -1.68
C VAL A 83 -10.28 15.61 -1.87
N LYS A 84 -9.55 15.92 -0.78
CA LYS A 84 -8.11 16.13 -0.82
C LYS A 84 -7.35 14.86 -1.21
N ALA A 85 -7.76 13.70 -0.71
CA ALA A 85 -7.18 12.41 -1.05
C ALA A 85 -7.28 12.10 -2.55
N LYS A 86 -8.44 12.36 -3.17
CA LYS A 86 -8.61 12.21 -4.62
C LYS A 86 -7.73 13.16 -5.42
N ALA A 87 -7.59 14.42 -4.97
CA ALA A 87 -6.70 15.39 -5.61
C ALA A 87 -5.22 14.97 -5.51
N LEU A 88 -4.80 14.45 -4.35
CA LEU A 88 -3.46 13.89 -4.13
C LEU A 88 -3.20 12.69 -5.06
N MET A 89 -4.15 11.76 -5.13
CA MET A 89 -4.09 10.61 -6.03
C MET A 89 -3.91 11.04 -7.49
N GLY A 90 -4.67 12.04 -7.95
CA GLY A 90 -4.52 12.61 -9.29
C GLY A 90 -3.15 13.25 -9.56
N THR A 91 -2.51 13.82 -8.54
CA THR A 91 -1.14 14.34 -8.64
C THR A 91 -0.14 13.20 -8.84
N TYR A 92 -0.23 12.15 -8.01
CA TYR A 92 0.68 11.00 -8.10
C TYR A 92 0.47 10.14 -9.35
N GLN A 93 -0.76 10.08 -9.87
CA GLN A 93 -1.05 9.48 -11.17
C GLN A 93 -0.30 10.19 -12.31
N LYS A 94 -0.23 11.52 -12.28
CA LYS A 94 0.53 12.30 -13.28
C LYS A 94 2.03 12.07 -13.15
N VAL A 95 2.56 12.03 -11.92
CA VAL A 95 3.97 11.69 -11.67
C VAL A 95 4.31 10.32 -12.26
N ALA A 96 3.50 9.30 -11.95
CA ALA A 96 3.73 7.94 -12.42
C ALA A 96 3.55 7.80 -13.95
N ALA A 97 2.70 8.62 -14.56
CA ALA A 97 2.55 8.66 -16.03
C ALA A 97 3.76 9.27 -16.73
N VAL A 98 4.39 10.31 -16.16
CA VAL A 98 5.62 10.91 -16.70
C VAL A 98 6.79 9.93 -16.60
N GLU A 99 6.91 9.22 -15.48
CA GLU A 99 7.95 8.18 -15.31
C GLU A 99 7.74 6.99 -16.26
N GLY A 100 6.50 6.61 -16.51
CA GLY A 100 6.16 5.54 -17.46
C GLY A 100 6.30 5.90 -18.94
N ALA A 101 6.44 7.20 -19.29
CA ALA A 101 6.57 7.67 -20.66
C ALA A 101 8.03 7.69 -21.18
N GLY A 102 9.02 7.69 -20.29
CA GLY A 102 10.45 7.80 -20.64
C GLY A 102 11.12 6.52 -21.15
N THR A 103 10.47 5.35 -21.06
CA THR A 103 11.11 4.03 -21.25
C THR A 103 10.58 3.23 -22.45
N GLY A 104 9.74 3.85 -23.29
CA GLY A 104 8.93 3.21 -24.34
C GLY A 104 9.66 2.55 -25.52
N ALA A 105 10.99 2.35 -25.50
CA ALA A 105 11.74 1.76 -26.60
C ALA A 105 12.58 0.50 -26.27
N GLY A 106 12.66 0.03 -25.01
CA GLY A 106 13.66 -0.99 -24.61
C GLY A 106 13.17 -2.28 -23.95
N GLY A 107 11.88 -2.61 -23.98
CA GLY A 107 11.36 -3.91 -23.54
C GLY A 107 11.44 -4.20 -22.02
N ILE A 108 11.06 -5.43 -21.64
CA ILE A 108 10.88 -5.94 -20.27
C ILE A 108 12.06 -5.65 -19.31
N MET A 109 13.27 -5.49 -19.84
CA MET A 109 14.49 -5.24 -19.05
C MET A 109 14.58 -3.82 -18.47
N LEU A 110 14.02 -2.80 -19.13
CA LEU A 110 14.04 -1.42 -18.59
C LEU A 110 13.07 -1.26 -17.40
N GLY A 111 11.92 -1.94 -17.41
CA GLY A 111 10.92 -1.86 -16.34
C GLY A 111 11.35 -2.47 -15.00
N LEU A 112 12.40 -3.31 -14.99
CA LEU A 112 12.94 -3.92 -13.76
C LEU A 112 13.88 -2.97 -13.00
N ALA A 113 14.57 -2.05 -13.70
CA ALA A 113 15.42 -1.05 -13.08
C ALA A 113 14.61 0.03 -12.35
N ASP A 114 13.42 0.36 -12.86
CA ASP A 114 12.51 1.35 -12.28
C ASP A 114 11.55 0.78 -11.23
N PHE A 115 11.51 -0.54 -11.07
CA PHE A 115 10.62 -1.21 -10.10
C PHE A 115 10.78 -0.68 -8.66
N PRO A 116 12.00 -0.48 -8.12
CA PRO A 116 12.17 0.11 -6.80
C PRO A 116 11.65 1.55 -6.73
N ALA A 117 11.90 2.37 -7.75
CA ALA A 117 11.40 3.75 -7.80
C ALA A 117 9.87 3.80 -7.77
N LEU A 118 9.21 2.90 -8.51
CA LEU A 118 7.75 2.77 -8.52
C LEU A 118 7.17 2.37 -7.16
N ILE A 119 7.87 1.55 -6.38
CA ILE A 119 7.45 1.25 -4.99
C ILE A 119 7.65 2.48 -4.13
N ALA A 120 8.81 3.15 -4.22
CA ALA A 120 9.09 4.34 -3.43
C ALA A 120 8.04 5.44 -3.63
N ILE A 121 7.58 5.67 -4.85
CA ILE A 121 6.57 6.70 -5.15
C ILE A 121 5.20 6.34 -4.58
N LYS A 122 4.82 5.07 -4.68
CA LYS A 122 3.60 4.56 -4.04
C LYS A 122 3.67 4.71 -2.52
N MET A 123 4.82 4.45 -1.91
CA MET A 123 5.03 4.66 -0.48
C MET A 123 4.94 6.14 -0.13
N LYS A 124 5.59 7.02 -0.89
CA LYS A 124 5.50 8.47 -0.67
C LYS A 124 4.05 8.98 -0.76
N PHE A 125 3.29 8.51 -1.75
CA PHE A 125 1.85 8.76 -1.86
C PHE A 125 1.09 8.34 -0.60
N LEU A 126 1.30 7.10 -0.13
CA LEU A 126 0.65 6.59 1.08
C LEU A 126 0.98 7.42 2.33
N PHE A 127 2.21 7.91 2.45
CA PHE A 127 2.64 8.73 3.58
C PHE A 127 1.92 10.10 3.60
N GLU A 128 1.81 10.76 2.46
CA GLU A 128 1.06 12.01 2.32
C GLU A 128 -0.45 11.79 2.55
N LEU A 129 -0.98 10.68 2.04
CA LEU A 129 -2.37 10.30 2.23
C LEU A 129 -2.70 10.05 3.72
N ALA A 130 -1.81 9.39 4.46
CA ALA A 130 -1.94 9.19 5.90
C ALA A 130 -2.12 10.52 6.65
N HIS A 131 -1.30 11.51 6.31
CA HIS A 131 -1.39 12.85 6.90
C HIS A 131 -2.70 13.55 6.54
N LEU A 132 -3.21 13.40 5.31
CA LEU A 132 -4.53 13.91 4.94
C LEU A 132 -5.66 13.30 5.78
N TYR A 133 -5.54 12.02 6.13
CA TYR A 133 -6.47 11.34 7.02
C TYR A 133 -6.20 11.59 8.51
N GLY A 134 -5.17 12.37 8.86
CA GLY A 134 -4.86 12.77 10.23
C GLY A 134 -3.96 11.80 10.99
N PHE A 135 -3.35 10.83 10.31
CA PHE A 135 -2.47 9.83 10.92
C PHE A 135 -1.00 10.23 10.81
N ASN A 136 -0.26 10.08 11.92
CA ASN A 136 1.13 10.51 12.02
C ASN A 136 2.09 9.42 11.57
N THR A 137 2.71 9.61 10.39
CA THR A 137 3.72 8.69 9.85
C THR A 137 5.10 8.80 10.51
N LYS A 138 5.27 9.64 11.54
CA LYS A 138 6.40 9.50 12.47
C LYS A 138 6.23 8.27 13.37
N ASP A 139 4.99 7.91 13.69
CA ASP A 139 4.71 6.68 14.41
C ASP A 139 5.08 5.48 13.55
N PHE A 140 5.96 4.65 14.09
CA PHE A 140 6.41 3.42 13.46
C PHE A 140 5.25 2.46 13.12
N ARG A 141 4.24 2.39 13.98
CA ARG A 141 3.06 1.53 13.78
C ARG A 141 2.29 2.02 12.56
N GLU A 142 2.17 3.32 12.35
CA GLU A 142 1.51 3.85 11.16
C GLU A 142 2.27 3.45 9.88
N ARG A 143 3.60 3.36 9.92
CA ARG A 143 4.41 2.88 8.78
C ARG A 143 4.14 1.40 8.49
N LEU A 144 3.98 0.58 9.53
CA LEU A 144 3.55 -0.83 9.37
C LEU A 144 2.15 -0.92 8.77
N PHE A 145 1.21 -0.08 9.21
CA PHE A 145 -0.13 -0.01 8.63
C PHE A 145 -0.06 0.25 7.13
N LEU A 146 0.74 1.24 6.70
CA LEU A 146 0.93 1.56 5.28
C LEU A 146 1.47 0.38 4.47
N LEU A 147 2.39 -0.42 5.03
CA LEU A 147 2.87 -1.62 4.37
C LEU A 147 1.77 -2.68 4.20
N TYR A 148 0.89 -2.86 5.20
CA TYR A 148 -0.26 -3.75 5.07
C TYR A 148 -1.29 -3.25 4.06
N VAL A 149 -1.54 -1.94 4.00
CA VAL A 149 -2.40 -1.31 2.99
C VAL A 149 -1.83 -1.54 1.59
N PHE A 150 -0.53 -1.33 1.41
CA PHE A 150 0.16 -1.62 0.15
C PHE A 150 0.03 -3.09 -0.24
N GLN A 151 0.23 -4.02 0.71
CA GLN A 151 0.01 -5.43 0.47
C GLN A 151 -1.43 -5.74 0.08
N LEU A 152 -2.42 -5.17 0.77
CA LEU A 152 -3.83 -5.42 0.48
C LEU A 152 -4.20 -5.03 -0.96
N ALA A 153 -3.68 -3.89 -1.44
CA ALA A 153 -3.90 -3.44 -2.81
C ALA A 153 -3.37 -4.44 -3.84
N PHE A 154 -2.21 -5.05 -3.58
CA PHE A 154 -1.47 -5.78 -4.59
C PHE A 154 -1.33 -7.30 -4.35
N SER A 155 -1.93 -7.81 -3.28
CA SER A 155 -1.93 -9.25 -2.98
C SER A 155 -3.00 -9.99 -3.75
N ALA A 156 -2.75 -11.29 -3.96
CA ALA A 156 -3.71 -12.20 -4.55
C ALA A 156 -4.98 -12.35 -3.69
N PRO A 157 -6.14 -12.69 -4.29
CA PRO A 157 -7.44 -12.71 -3.59
C PRO A 157 -7.50 -13.59 -2.34
N ASP A 158 -6.77 -14.70 -2.33
CA ASP A 158 -6.67 -15.64 -1.21
C ASP A 158 -6.05 -15.01 0.06
N GLN A 159 -5.28 -13.94 -0.10
CA GLN A 159 -4.60 -13.27 1.01
C GLN A 159 -5.29 -11.97 1.46
N ARG A 160 -6.19 -11.44 0.62
CA ARG A 160 -6.87 -10.16 0.90
C ARG A 160 -7.78 -10.26 2.13
N GLY A 161 -8.34 -11.43 2.41
CA GLY A 161 -9.15 -11.68 3.62
C GLY A 161 -8.39 -11.42 4.91
N ASP A 162 -7.25 -12.08 5.09
CA ASP A 162 -6.43 -11.95 6.30
C ASP A 162 -5.87 -10.54 6.45
N LEU A 163 -5.45 -9.93 5.35
CA LEU A 163 -4.93 -8.55 5.33
C LEU A 163 -6.01 -7.54 5.71
N LEU A 164 -7.23 -7.68 5.16
CA LEU A 164 -8.36 -6.81 5.50
C LEU A 164 -8.74 -6.98 6.99
N ALA A 165 -8.75 -8.21 7.50
CA ALA A 165 -9.03 -8.46 8.92
C ALA A 165 -8.02 -7.78 9.84
N LYS A 166 -6.72 -7.80 9.49
CA LYS A 166 -5.67 -7.06 10.22
C LYS A 166 -5.90 -5.55 10.18
N ILE A 167 -6.26 -5.01 9.00
CA ILE A 167 -6.50 -3.58 8.80
C ILE A 167 -7.71 -3.08 9.60
N LYS A 168 -8.81 -3.84 9.62
CA LYS A 168 -9.99 -3.47 10.44
C LYS A 168 -9.65 -3.50 11.93
N ASN A 169 -8.92 -4.52 12.37
CA ASN A 169 -8.52 -4.64 13.77
C ASN A 169 -7.20 -3.90 14.09
N TRP A 170 -6.84 -2.88 13.30
CA TRP A 170 -5.49 -2.31 13.35
C TRP A 170 -5.12 -1.78 14.73
N GLU A 171 -6.01 -1.09 15.44
CA GLU A 171 -5.69 -0.54 16.77
C GLU A 171 -5.31 -1.66 17.77
N ARG A 172 -5.98 -2.82 17.70
CA ARG A 172 -5.62 -4.00 18.51
C ARG A 172 -4.30 -4.61 18.08
N VAL A 173 -4.06 -4.70 16.78
CA VAL A 173 -2.78 -5.21 16.23
C VAL A 173 -1.63 -4.28 16.63
N ALA A 174 -1.84 -2.96 16.54
CA ALA A 174 -0.88 -1.91 16.83
C ALA A 174 -0.50 -1.86 18.31
N ALA A 175 -1.44 -2.17 19.21
CA ALA A 175 -1.18 -2.29 20.65
C ALA A 175 -0.23 -3.44 21.01
N GLY A 176 -0.07 -4.43 20.12
CA GLY A 176 0.90 -5.51 20.28
C GLY A 176 2.34 -5.14 19.91
N PHE A 177 2.56 -3.96 19.31
CA PHE A 177 3.90 -3.47 18.99
C PHE A 177 4.45 -2.58 20.11
N PRO A 178 5.78 -2.55 20.33
CA PRO A 178 6.38 -1.70 21.35
C PRO A 178 6.07 -0.21 21.09
N PRO A 179 5.84 0.59 22.14
CA PRO A 179 5.64 2.03 22.01
C PRO A 179 6.91 2.72 21.50
N GLU A 180 6.74 3.89 20.86
CA GLU A 180 7.80 4.66 20.20
C GLU A 180 9.01 4.99 21.11
N GLN A 181 8.81 5.07 22.44
CA GLN A 181 9.90 5.30 23.39
C GLN A 181 10.76 4.05 23.65
N GLU A 182 10.18 2.85 23.66
CA GLU A 182 10.93 1.58 23.80
C GLU A 182 11.57 1.15 22.48
N TYR A 183 10.91 1.50 21.36
CA TYR A 183 11.39 1.40 19.99
C TYR A 183 12.84 1.90 19.92
N LEU A 184 13.14 3.17 20.22
CA LEU A 184 14.48 3.76 20.01
C LEU A 184 15.64 3.18 20.85
N GLN A 185 15.37 2.46 21.95
CA GLN A 185 16.41 2.17 22.95
C GLN A 185 16.71 0.68 23.16
N ASN A 186 15.74 -0.23 23.02
CA ASN A 186 15.89 -1.60 23.51
C ASN A 186 15.42 -2.72 22.55
N VAL A 187 14.90 -2.40 21.37
CA VAL A 187 14.48 -3.41 20.38
C VAL A 187 15.70 -3.97 19.66
N ASP A 188 15.88 -5.29 19.63
CA ASP A 188 16.81 -5.95 18.69
C ASP A 188 16.28 -5.71 17.27
N TRP A 189 16.80 -4.66 16.66
CA TRP A 189 16.35 -4.17 15.37
C TRP A 189 16.57 -5.14 14.24
N GLU A 190 17.64 -5.92 14.28
CA GLU A 190 17.85 -6.91 13.25
C GLU A 190 16.87 -8.06 13.41
N GLN A 191 16.58 -8.47 14.64
CA GLN A 191 15.58 -9.50 14.92
C GLN A 191 14.19 -9.03 14.51
N PHE A 192 13.80 -7.83 14.89
CA PHE A 192 12.53 -7.24 14.51
C PHE A 192 12.43 -7.11 12.98
N GLN A 193 13.49 -6.64 12.31
CA GLN A 193 13.54 -6.62 10.85
C GLN A 193 13.37 -8.00 10.25
N ARG A 194 13.93 -9.07 10.83
CA ARG A 194 13.75 -10.45 10.35
C ARG A 194 12.32 -10.94 10.56
N GLU A 195 11.77 -10.77 11.75
CA GLU A 195 10.40 -11.19 12.12
C GLU A 195 9.35 -10.50 11.25
N TYR A 196 9.49 -9.20 11.04
CA TYR A 196 8.54 -8.42 10.24
C TYR A 196 8.84 -8.42 8.74
N ARG A 197 10.09 -8.69 8.31
CA ARG A 197 10.39 -9.01 6.91
C ARG A 197 9.61 -10.23 6.44
N ASP A 198 9.54 -11.25 7.28
CA ASP A 198 8.85 -12.49 6.93
C ASP A 198 7.33 -12.31 7.06
N ALA A 199 6.86 -11.51 8.03
CA ALA A 199 5.46 -11.11 8.12
C ALA A 199 5.00 -10.26 6.91
N ILE A 200 5.87 -9.36 6.46
CA ILE A 200 5.68 -8.51 5.28
C ILE A 200 6.37 -9.19 4.09
N ASP A 201 5.90 -10.40 3.76
CA ASP A 201 6.50 -11.28 2.74
C ASP A 201 6.87 -10.52 1.44
N PHE A 202 8.16 -10.23 1.28
CA PHE A 202 8.68 -9.47 0.12
C PHE A 202 8.42 -10.18 -1.20
N ARG A 203 8.23 -11.51 -1.20
CA ARG A 203 7.88 -12.25 -2.43
C ARG A 203 6.50 -11.85 -2.93
N LYS A 204 5.60 -11.41 -2.06
CA LYS A 204 4.29 -10.86 -2.44
C LYS A 204 4.45 -9.55 -3.19
N MET A 205 5.38 -8.69 -2.77
CA MET A 205 5.68 -7.46 -3.51
C MET A 205 6.26 -7.76 -4.89
N LEU A 206 7.07 -8.82 -5.04
CA LEU A 206 7.56 -9.25 -6.36
C LEU A 206 6.45 -9.71 -7.31
N GLN A 207 5.27 -10.08 -6.81
CA GLN A 207 4.11 -10.40 -7.65
C GLN A 207 3.58 -9.18 -8.42
N LEU A 208 4.08 -7.97 -8.12
CA LEU A 208 3.84 -6.76 -8.89
C LEU A 208 4.63 -6.69 -10.20
N VAL A 209 5.75 -7.43 -10.30
CA VAL A 209 6.63 -7.39 -11.48
C VAL A 209 5.89 -7.73 -12.79
N PRO A 210 5.03 -8.77 -12.86
CA PRO A 210 4.22 -9.05 -14.05
C PRO A 210 3.32 -7.90 -14.49
N PHE A 211 2.77 -7.10 -13.56
CA PHE A 211 1.91 -5.95 -13.90
C PHE A 211 2.70 -4.84 -14.59
N ILE A 212 4.00 -4.76 -14.32
CA ILE A 212 4.92 -3.79 -14.92
C ILE A 212 5.48 -4.32 -16.25
N GLY A 213 5.68 -5.63 -16.38
CA GLY A 213 6.19 -6.26 -17.60
C GLY A 213 5.14 -6.53 -18.69
N ALA A 214 3.85 -6.64 -18.35
CA ALA A 214 2.80 -7.08 -19.28
C ALA A 214 2.17 -5.96 -20.12
N VAL A 215 2.39 -4.68 -19.80
CA VAL A 215 1.82 -3.55 -20.55
C VAL A 215 2.86 -2.43 -20.63
N VAL A 216 3.42 -2.25 -21.83
CA VAL A 216 4.21 -1.06 -22.16
C VAL A 216 3.27 0.14 -22.19
N GLY A 217 3.33 1.02 -21.19
CA GLY A 217 2.69 2.35 -21.27
C GLY A 217 2.24 2.93 -19.93
N ALA A 218 2.25 4.26 -19.86
CA ALA A 218 1.81 5.09 -18.73
C ALA A 218 0.45 4.69 -18.11
N TRP A 219 -0.42 4.00 -18.87
CA TRP A 219 -1.75 3.56 -18.41
C TRP A 219 -1.71 2.50 -17.30
N ALA A 220 -0.73 1.59 -17.33
CA ALA A 220 -0.60 0.56 -16.29
C ALA A 220 -0.20 1.18 -14.93
N ASN A 221 0.74 2.12 -14.93
CA ASN A 221 1.18 2.82 -13.72
C ASN A 221 0.09 3.74 -13.15
N TYR A 222 -0.67 4.39 -14.02
CA TYR A 222 -1.82 5.20 -13.63
C TYR A 222 -2.85 4.37 -12.86
N GLY A 223 -3.20 3.18 -13.37
CA GLY A 223 -4.16 2.28 -12.73
C GLY A 223 -3.67 1.72 -11.40
N LEU A 224 -2.38 1.42 -11.25
CA LEU A 224 -1.82 0.92 -9.98
C LEU A 224 -1.85 1.97 -8.86
N ILE A 225 -1.67 3.26 -9.18
CA ILE A 225 -1.84 4.33 -8.19
C ILE A 225 -3.32 4.50 -7.83
N GLU A 226 -4.23 4.37 -8.80
CA GLU A 226 -5.66 4.42 -8.54
C GLU A 226 -6.12 3.30 -7.60
N GLU A 227 -5.73 2.05 -7.90
CA GLU A 227 -6.04 0.89 -7.08
C GLU A 227 -5.51 1.08 -5.64
N LEU A 228 -4.24 1.51 -5.51
CA LEU A 228 -3.65 1.81 -4.22
C LEU A 228 -4.39 2.91 -3.47
N GLY A 229 -4.74 4.00 -4.15
CA GLY A 229 -5.45 5.13 -3.57
C GLY A 229 -6.82 4.73 -3.05
N VAL A 230 -7.61 4.01 -3.85
CA VAL A 230 -8.93 3.51 -3.44
C VAL A 230 -8.83 2.58 -2.23
N VAL A 231 -7.89 1.62 -2.24
CA VAL A 231 -7.67 0.74 -1.08
C VAL A 231 -7.29 1.54 0.15
N ALA A 232 -6.30 2.42 0.05
CA ALA A 232 -5.80 3.18 1.18
C ALA A 232 -6.86 4.13 1.78
N MET A 233 -7.59 4.85 0.93
CA MET A 233 -8.71 5.68 1.37
C MET A 233 -9.73 4.85 2.16
N ASN A 234 -10.13 3.68 1.65
CA ASN A 234 -11.09 2.82 2.32
C ASN A 234 -10.57 2.23 3.64
N CYS A 235 -9.28 1.90 3.72
CA CYS A 235 -8.66 1.47 4.97
C CYS A 235 -8.73 2.55 6.05
N TYR A 236 -8.47 3.82 5.69
CA TYR A 236 -8.60 4.94 6.63
C TYR A 236 -10.04 5.27 7.00
N ARG A 237 -10.96 5.22 6.02
CA ARG A 237 -12.40 5.39 6.26
C ARG A 237 -12.91 4.34 7.25
N LEU A 238 -12.50 3.07 7.11
CA LEU A 238 -12.82 2.00 8.06
C LEU A 238 -12.30 2.32 9.46
N ARG A 239 -11.01 2.66 9.62
CA ARG A 239 -10.43 3.03 10.92
C ARG A 239 -11.18 4.19 11.59
N LEU A 240 -11.47 5.26 10.85
CA LEU A 240 -12.12 6.45 11.39
C LEU A 240 -13.58 6.19 11.79
N ILE A 241 -14.31 5.40 11.00
CA ILE A 241 -15.71 5.04 11.33
C ILE A 241 -15.74 4.13 12.56
N GLU A 242 -14.87 3.11 12.64
CA GLU A 242 -14.80 2.22 13.80
C GLU A 242 -14.39 2.97 15.08
N GLY A 243 -13.43 3.90 15.00
CA GLY A 243 -13.05 4.75 16.14
C GLY A 243 -14.20 5.63 16.65
N GLN A 244 -14.99 6.22 15.76
CA GLN A 244 -16.19 7.01 16.14
C GLN A 244 -17.30 6.16 16.79
N HIS A 245 -17.34 4.86 16.50
CA HIS A 245 -18.29 3.94 17.13
C HIS A 245 -17.85 3.53 18.54
N ALA A 246 -16.53 3.38 18.76
CA ALA A 246 -15.99 3.12 20.10
C ALA A 246 -16.22 4.30 21.05
N GLU A 247 -15.94 5.54 20.63
CA GLU A 247 -16.13 6.74 21.47
C GLU A 247 -17.59 7.04 21.85
N LYS A 248 -18.58 6.45 21.15
CA LYS A 248 -20.02 6.62 21.45
C LYS A 248 -20.60 5.50 22.31
N ALA A 249 -19.84 4.43 22.53
CA ALA A 249 -20.25 3.27 23.31
C ALA A 249 -19.75 3.34 24.77
N ASP A 250 -18.82 4.25 25.05
CA ASP A 250 -18.34 4.66 26.38
C ASP A 250 -19.10 5.89 26.90
#